data_AF-A0A3M1GYJ1-F1
#
_entry.id   AF-A0A3M1GYJ1-F1
#
_cell.length_a   1.000
_cell.length_b   1.000
_cell.length_c   1.000
_cell.angle_alpha   90.00
_cell.angle_beta   90.00
_cell.angle_gamma   90.00
#
_symmetry.space_group_name_H-M   'P 1'
#
loop_
_entity.id
_entity.type
_entity.pdbx_description
1 polymer ?
#
loop_
_entity_poly.entity_id
_entity_poly.type
_entity_poly.pdbx_seq_one_letter_code
_entity_poly.pdbx_strand_id
1 'polypeptide(L)'
;IPGGLSKRFDPYDNMLDVLEILIAKHNLFKYRDLDLTDENWENRFYTDGRNPHIIVFAEKNGFVRFLQEIQREYGISSISLGGAPSHLSTEYFVEGLAKRMEKIPPMVLFSITDYDPSGYFIARAFQKQMESQRVKVLENISLIKPEYYTKEELEIFRFPIPSKYKKRIESWMKEEGGIDGKPFGIEADSMPKARLREVLAEKIEPFLEKGEEKKDKGRGGRG
;
A
#
# COMPACT_ATOMS: atom_id res chain seq x y z
N ILE A 1 -51.30 0.37 12.33
CA ILE A 1 -50.26 0.09 13.35
C ILE A 1 -48.91 0.15 12.63
N PRO A 2 -47.93 0.89 13.16
CA PRO A 2 -46.67 1.25 12.52
C PRO A 2 -45.56 0.20 12.73
N GLY A 3 -44.48 0.32 11.94
CA GLY A 3 -43.16 -0.26 12.23
C GLY A 3 -42.85 -1.54 11.45
N GLY A 4 -41.74 -1.69 10.74
CA GLY A 4 -40.54 -0.87 10.70
C GLY A 4 -39.65 -1.26 9.52
N LEU A 5 -38.78 -0.32 9.17
CA LEU A 5 -37.65 -0.47 8.27
C LEU A 5 -36.80 -1.68 8.67
N SER A 6 -36.94 -2.82 7.98
CA SER A 6 -35.91 -3.86 8.07
C SER A 6 -34.70 -3.36 7.29
N LYS A 7 -33.58 -3.18 8.00
CA LYS A 7 -32.25 -3.05 7.37
C LYS A 7 -32.11 -4.19 6.35
N ARG A 8 -31.70 -3.85 5.13
CA ARG A 8 -31.37 -4.82 4.07
C ARG A 8 -30.50 -5.93 4.67
N PHE A 9 -31.07 -7.12 4.79
CA PHE A 9 -30.35 -8.34 5.13
C PHE A 9 -29.88 -8.91 3.81
N ASP A 10 -28.62 -8.65 3.45
CA ASP A 10 -28.01 -9.24 2.26
C ASP A 10 -27.25 -10.53 2.69
N PRO A 11 -27.72 -11.72 2.30
CA PRO A 11 -27.05 -12.97 2.63
C PRO A 11 -25.63 -13.06 2.05
N TYR A 12 -25.36 -12.38 0.94
CA TYR A 12 -24.05 -12.37 0.29
C TYR A 12 -23.04 -11.57 1.11
N ASP A 13 -23.42 -10.36 1.57
CA ASP A 13 -22.57 -9.55 2.44
C ASP A 13 -22.24 -10.29 3.75
N ASN A 14 -23.22 -10.96 4.36
CA ASN A 14 -22.98 -11.74 5.57
C ASN A 14 -22.05 -12.94 5.33
N MET A 15 -22.18 -13.61 4.18
CA MET A 15 -21.27 -14.71 3.83
C MET A 15 -19.84 -14.19 3.67
N LEU A 16 -19.65 -13.05 2.99
CA LEU A 16 -18.34 -12.41 2.84
C LEU A 16 -17.75 -12.01 4.19
N ASP A 17 -18.54 -11.41 5.08
CA ASP A 17 -18.12 -11.03 6.43
C ASP A 17 -17.69 -12.26 7.26
N VAL A 18 -18.45 -13.36 7.19
CA VAL A 18 -18.12 -14.61 7.88
C VAL A 18 -16.84 -15.23 7.32
N LEU A 19 -16.65 -15.24 5.99
CA LEU A 19 -15.42 -15.70 5.36
C LEU A 19 -14.22 -14.87 5.81
N GLU A 20 -14.35 -13.54 5.87
CA GLU A 20 -13.31 -12.66 6.39
C GLU A 20 -12.96 -12.99 7.84
N ILE A 21 -13.95 -13.25 8.69
CA ILE A 21 -13.71 -13.65 10.08
C ILE A 21 -12.95 -14.99 10.17
N LEU A 22 -13.37 -16.01 9.42
CA LEU A 22 -12.75 -17.34 9.49
C LEU A 22 -11.31 -17.34 8.93
N ILE A 23 -11.08 -16.60 7.84
CA ILE A 23 -9.81 -16.57 7.12
C ILE A 23 -8.85 -15.54 7.74
N ALA A 24 -9.25 -14.27 7.84
CA ALA A 24 -8.36 -13.19 8.26
C ALA A 24 -8.21 -13.10 9.79
N LYS A 25 -9.28 -13.36 10.55
CA LYS A 25 -9.26 -13.20 12.01
C LYS A 25 -8.88 -14.50 12.73
N HIS A 26 -9.44 -15.64 12.33
CA HIS A 26 -9.18 -16.92 12.99
C HIS A 26 -8.14 -17.79 12.27
N ASN A 27 -7.77 -17.46 11.03
CA ASN A 27 -6.75 -18.15 10.24
C ASN A 27 -7.00 -19.69 10.19
N LEU A 28 -8.27 -20.09 10.06
CA LEU A 28 -8.71 -21.49 10.06
C LEU A 28 -8.46 -22.19 8.72
N PHE A 29 -8.52 -21.43 7.62
CA PHE A 29 -8.18 -21.84 6.26
C PHE A 29 -7.81 -20.59 5.45
N LYS A 30 -7.17 -20.78 4.30
CA LYS A 30 -6.72 -19.74 3.36
C LYS A 30 -7.72 -19.56 2.23
N TYR A 31 -7.79 -18.37 1.62
CA TYR A 31 -8.65 -18.18 0.45
C TYR A 31 -8.27 -19.13 -0.70
N ARG A 32 -6.98 -19.45 -0.83
CA ARG A 32 -6.50 -20.43 -1.81
C ARG A 32 -6.96 -21.87 -1.54
N ASP A 33 -7.30 -22.21 -0.29
CA ASP A 33 -7.88 -23.54 0.01
C ASP A 33 -9.27 -23.70 -0.61
N LEU A 34 -9.89 -22.59 -1.04
CA LEU A 34 -11.16 -22.54 -1.75
C LEU A 34 -11.01 -22.37 -3.28
N ASP A 35 -9.78 -22.44 -3.80
CA ASP A 35 -9.45 -22.27 -5.23
C ASP A 35 -9.95 -20.94 -5.83
N LEU A 36 -10.05 -19.90 -5.00
CA LEU A 36 -10.46 -18.57 -5.43
C LEU A 36 -9.32 -17.90 -6.21
N THR A 37 -9.62 -17.45 -7.43
CA THR A 37 -8.65 -16.75 -8.28
C THR A 37 -8.59 -15.26 -7.92
N ASP A 38 -7.38 -14.75 -7.70
CA ASP A 38 -7.16 -13.31 -7.59
C ASP A 38 -7.04 -12.68 -8.97
N GLU A 39 -8.00 -11.81 -9.33
CA GLU A 39 -8.01 -11.11 -10.61
C GLU A 39 -6.95 -9.99 -10.70
N ASN A 40 -6.37 -9.58 -9.57
CA ASN A 40 -5.37 -8.52 -9.49
C ASN A 40 -3.92 -9.04 -9.61
N TRP A 41 -3.73 -10.27 -10.11
CA TRP A 41 -2.43 -10.94 -10.12
C TRP A 41 -1.40 -10.25 -11.04
N GLU A 42 -1.84 -9.63 -12.14
CA GLU A 42 -0.98 -8.95 -13.12
C GLU A 42 -0.35 -7.65 -12.58
N ASN A 43 -0.93 -7.10 -11.52
CA ASN A 43 -0.54 -5.80 -10.96
C ASN A 43 0.51 -5.90 -9.85
N ARG A 44 1.22 -7.03 -9.80
CA ARG A 44 2.18 -7.37 -8.74
C ARG A 44 3.55 -7.60 -9.34
N PHE A 45 4.55 -6.92 -8.80
CA PHE A 45 5.93 -7.05 -9.21
C PHE A 45 6.78 -7.37 -8.00
N TYR A 46 7.47 -8.52 -8.01
CA TYR A 46 8.24 -8.97 -6.87
C TYR A 46 9.70 -8.52 -6.98
N THR A 47 10.33 -8.33 -5.82
CA THR A 47 11.78 -8.06 -5.70
C THR A 47 12.64 -9.06 -6.45
N ASP A 48 13.78 -8.58 -6.97
CA ASP A 48 14.86 -9.40 -7.53
C ASP A 48 15.90 -9.81 -6.47
N GLY A 49 15.68 -9.44 -5.20
CA GLY A 49 16.53 -9.75 -4.06
C GLY A 49 17.39 -8.58 -3.57
N ARG A 50 17.47 -7.44 -4.28
CA ARG A 50 18.29 -6.30 -3.85
C ARG A 50 17.75 -5.56 -2.63
N ASN A 51 16.43 -5.35 -2.57
CA ASN A 51 15.77 -4.65 -1.46
C ASN A 51 14.45 -5.35 -1.09
N PRO A 52 14.53 -6.61 -0.60
CA PRO A 52 13.35 -7.45 -0.40
C PRO A 52 12.44 -7.01 0.74
N HIS A 53 12.93 -6.16 1.64
CA HIS A 53 12.22 -5.57 2.78
C HIS A 53 11.41 -4.32 2.44
N ILE A 54 11.41 -3.88 1.18
CA ILE A 54 10.71 -2.67 0.75
C ILE A 54 9.56 -3.04 -0.19
N ILE A 55 8.38 -2.47 0.08
CA ILE A 55 7.20 -2.57 -0.78
C ILE A 55 6.70 -1.16 -1.11
N VAL A 56 6.54 -0.85 -2.39
CA VAL A 56 5.80 0.35 -2.83
C VAL A 56 4.45 -0.08 -3.39
N PHE A 57 3.35 0.47 -2.88
CA PHE A 57 2.01 0.12 -3.34
C PHE A 57 1.20 1.35 -3.73
N ALA A 58 0.26 1.17 -4.65
CA ALA A 58 -0.67 2.22 -5.06
C ALA A 58 -2.12 1.76 -4.96
N GLU A 59 -3.04 2.67 -4.66
CA GLU A 59 -4.48 2.39 -4.72
C GLU A 59 -4.93 2.14 -6.16
N LYS A 60 -4.54 3.02 -7.09
CA LYS A 60 -5.10 3.07 -8.45
C LYS A 60 -4.21 2.37 -9.48
N ASN A 61 -4.83 1.66 -10.41
CA ASN A 61 -4.13 1.00 -11.53
C ASN A 61 -3.41 1.95 -12.49
N GLY A 62 -3.72 3.26 -12.46
CA GLY A 62 -2.97 4.28 -13.18
C GLY A 62 -1.48 4.35 -12.84
N PHE A 63 -1.06 3.78 -11.69
CA PHE A 63 0.34 3.73 -11.26
C PHE A 63 1.08 2.46 -11.65
N VAL A 64 0.45 1.46 -12.28
CA VAL A 64 1.08 0.15 -12.57
C VAL A 64 2.41 0.28 -13.32
N ARG A 65 2.47 1.16 -14.34
CA ARG A 65 3.72 1.40 -15.08
C ARG A 65 4.82 2.01 -14.20
N PHE A 66 4.46 2.99 -13.38
CA PHE A 66 5.38 3.60 -12.43
C PHE A 66 5.90 2.57 -11.41
N LEU A 67 5.01 1.73 -10.86
CA LEU A 67 5.36 0.66 -9.93
C LEU A 67 6.31 -0.37 -10.56
N GLN A 68 6.08 -0.74 -11.82
CA GLN A 68 6.97 -1.64 -12.54
C GLN A 68 8.36 -1.01 -12.76
N GLU A 69 8.42 0.28 -13.08
CA GLU A 69 9.69 1.00 -13.28
C GLU A 69 10.51 1.04 -11.98
N ILE A 70 9.91 1.48 -10.87
CA ILE A 70 10.59 1.56 -9.57
C ILE A 70 10.98 0.16 -9.04
N GLN A 71 10.19 -0.86 -9.33
CA GLN A 71 10.54 -2.25 -9.00
C GLN A 71 11.87 -2.64 -9.66
N ARG A 72 12.02 -2.34 -10.95
CA ARG A 72 13.26 -2.63 -11.69
C ARG A 72 14.42 -1.74 -11.25
N GLU A 73 14.14 -0.48 -10.96
CA GLU A 73 15.14 0.51 -10.54
C GLU A 73 15.77 0.09 -9.20
N TYR A 74 14.94 -0.10 -8.17
CA TYR A 74 15.39 -0.34 -6.80
C TYR A 74 15.45 -1.83 -6.42
N GLY A 75 14.92 -2.75 -7.23
CA GLY A 75 14.88 -4.17 -6.90
C GLY A 75 13.97 -4.49 -5.70
N ILE A 76 12.90 -3.71 -5.53
CA ILE A 76 11.92 -3.83 -4.45
C ILE A 76 10.72 -4.69 -4.86
N SER A 77 9.75 -4.90 -3.97
CA SER A 77 8.44 -5.40 -4.41
C SER A 77 7.46 -4.22 -4.60
N SER A 78 6.48 -4.37 -5.49
CA SER A 78 5.43 -3.38 -5.68
C SER A 78 4.10 -3.98 -6.11
N ILE A 79 3.00 -3.29 -5.80
CA ILE A 79 1.64 -3.75 -6.13
C ILE A 79 0.68 -2.59 -6.34
N SER A 80 -0.15 -2.64 -7.39
CA SER A 80 -1.36 -1.81 -7.46
C SER A 80 -2.54 -2.58 -6.87
N LEU A 81 -3.30 -1.95 -5.98
CA LEU A 81 -4.42 -2.58 -5.27
C LEU A 81 -5.71 -2.58 -6.09
N GLY A 82 -5.85 -1.67 -7.05
CA GLY A 82 -7.07 -1.50 -7.85
C GLY A 82 -8.27 -0.94 -7.05
N GLY A 83 -8.00 -0.25 -5.94
CA GLY A 83 -8.99 0.28 -5.01
C GLY A 83 -8.70 -0.15 -3.56
N ALA A 84 -9.76 -0.41 -2.80
CA ALA A 84 -9.63 -0.92 -1.44
C ALA A 84 -8.99 -2.33 -1.44
N PRO A 85 -8.01 -2.61 -0.57
CA PRO A 85 -7.29 -3.87 -0.57
C PRO A 85 -8.18 -5.02 -0.10
N SER A 86 -8.14 -6.15 -0.80
CA SER A 86 -8.82 -7.38 -0.38
C SER A 86 -7.86 -8.35 0.30
N HIS A 87 -8.35 -9.09 1.31
CA HIS A 87 -7.57 -10.12 1.98
C HIS A 87 -7.08 -11.21 1.02
N LEU A 88 -7.90 -11.58 0.02
CA LEU A 88 -7.51 -12.48 -1.06
C LEU A 88 -6.26 -11.98 -1.78
N SER A 89 -6.28 -10.71 -2.23
CA SER A 89 -5.17 -10.17 -3.00
C SER A 89 -3.90 -10.12 -2.15
N THR A 90 -4.02 -9.64 -0.91
CA THR A 90 -2.89 -9.58 0.03
C THR A 90 -2.33 -10.96 0.37
N GLU A 91 -3.17 -11.97 0.61
CA GLU A 91 -2.75 -13.36 0.88
C GLU A 91 -1.88 -13.89 -0.27
N TYR A 92 -2.37 -13.79 -1.51
CA TYR A 92 -1.61 -14.24 -2.67
C TYR A 92 -0.30 -13.45 -2.85
N PHE A 93 -0.28 -12.17 -2.47
CA PHE A 93 0.91 -11.32 -2.64
C PHE A 93 1.99 -11.74 -1.64
N VAL A 94 1.61 -11.94 -0.38
CA VAL A 94 2.50 -12.46 0.67
C VAL A 94 3.02 -13.86 0.32
N GLU A 95 2.18 -14.73 -0.23
CA GLU A 95 2.61 -16.04 -0.73
C GLU A 95 3.61 -15.92 -1.88
N GLY A 96 3.39 -14.99 -2.81
CA GLY A 96 4.32 -14.69 -3.90
C GLY A 96 5.69 -14.24 -3.40
N LEU A 97 5.72 -13.47 -2.31
CA LEU A 97 6.95 -13.11 -1.60
C LEU A 97 7.59 -14.34 -0.95
N ALA A 98 6.83 -15.13 -0.17
CA ALA A 98 7.32 -16.32 0.52
C ALA A 98 7.93 -17.37 -0.42
N LYS A 99 7.45 -17.48 -1.67
CA LYS A 99 8.04 -18.37 -2.68
C LYS A 99 9.40 -17.91 -3.20
N ARG A 100 9.77 -16.66 -2.98
CA ARG A 100 11.01 -16.04 -3.50
C ARG A 100 12.07 -15.80 -2.43
N MET A 101 11.70 -15.91 -1.16
CA MET A 101 12.61 -15.71 -0.03
C MET A 101 12.34 -16.76 1.03
N GLU A 102 13.41 -17.29 1.63
CA GLU A 102 13.31 -18.31 2.69
C GLU A 102 12.52 -17.79 3.90
N LYS A 103 12.67 -16.50 4.20
CA LYS A 103 11.94 -15.81 5.27
C LYS A 103 11.62 -14.39 4.84
N ILE A 104 10.36 -13.98 5.07
CA ILE A 104 9.93 -12.61 4.85
C ILE A 104 10.53 -11.70 5.93
N PRO A 105 11.39 -10.72 5.58
CA PRO A 105 11.95 -9.77 6.55
C PRO A 105 10.85 -8.81 7.05
N PRO A 106 11.10 -8.07 8.15
CA PRO A 106 10.28 -6.92 8.49
C PRO A 106 10.23 -5.93 7.32
N MET A 107 9.02 -5.47 6.97
CA MET A 107 8.76 -4.68 5.78
C MET A 107 8.63 -3.19 6.08
N VAL A 108 9.08 -2.36 5.15
CA VAL A 108 8.77 -0.93 5.07
C VAL A 108 7.89 -0.71 3.86
N LEU A 109 6.74 -0.06 4.07
CA LEU A 109 5.77 0.21 3.02
C LEU A 109 5.85 1.67 2.60
N PHE A 110 5.68 1.92 1.31
CA PHE A 110 5.50 3.24 0.73
C PHE A 110 4.16 3.27 -0.02
N SER A 111 3.27 4.19 0.36
CA SER A 111 1.90 4.23 -0.15
C SER A 111 1.68 5.38 -1.13
N ILE A 112 1.07 5.06 -2.28
CA ILE A 112 0.57 6.00 -3.26
C ILE A 112 -0.97 5.92 -3.24
N THR A 113 -1.56 6.65 -2.31
CA THR A 113 -3.02 6.78 -2.13
C THR A 113 -3.39 8.24 -2.13
N ASP A 114 -4.66 8.57 -2.38
CA ASP A 114 -5.11 9.94 -2.26
C ASP A 114 -4.87 10.45 -0.82
N TYR A 115 -4.50 11.72 -0.67
CA TYR A 115 -4.38 12.37 0.63
C TYR A 115 -5.78 12.79 1.09
N ASP A 116 -6.58 11.83 1.53
CA ASP A 116 -7.92 12.03 2.05
C ASP A 116 -8.25 10.93 3.08
N PRO A 117 -9.44 10.94 3.72
CA PRO A 117 -9.80 9.87 4.64
C PRO A 117 -9.79 8.47 4.00
N SER A 118 -10.25 8.33 2.75
CA SER A 118 -10.36 7.03 2.09
C SER A 118 -8.99 6.44 1.82
N GLY A 119 -8.08 7.20 1.21
CA GLY A 119 -6.70 6.80 0.95
C GLY A 119 -5.95 6.47 2.25
N TYR A 120 -6.14 7.27 3.31
CA TYR A 120 -5.60 6.99 4.63
C TYR A 120 -6.06 5.62 5.19
N PHE A 121 -7.36 5.30 5.09
CA PHE A 121 -7.87 4.01 5.55
C PHE A 121 -7.43 2.85 4.64
N ILE A 122 -7.27 3.08 3.34
CA ILE A 122 -6.77 2.09 2.37
C ILE A 122 -5.32 1.71 2.69
N ALA A 123 -4.44 2.70 2.90
CA ALA A 123 -3.05 2.46 3.26
C ALA A 123 -2.93 1.66 4.57
N ARG A 124 -3.71 2.03 5.59
CA ARG A 124 -3.74 1.29 6.88
C ARG A 124 -4.40 -0.08 6.76
N ALA A 125 -5.39 -0.26 5.90
CA ALA A 125 -6.01 -1.56 5.67
C ALA A 125 -5.01 -2.53 5.04
N PHE A 126 -4.26 -2.11 4.03
CA PHE A 126 -3.24 -2.95 3.41
C PHE A 126 -2.15 -3.36 4.42
N GLN A 127 -1.65 -2.42 5.22
CA GLN A 127 -0.72 -2.72 6.31
C GLN A 127 -1.28 -3.79 7.27
N LYS A 128 -2.53 -3.62 7.75
CA LYS A 128 -3.16 -4.58 8.67
C LYS A 128 -3.35 -5.96 8.04
N GLN A 129 -3.63 -6.02 6.75
CA GLN A 129 -3.75 -7.29 6.03
C GLN A 129 -2.39 -7.98 5.89
N MET A 130 -1.29 -7.24 5.66
CA MET A 130 0.06 -7.81 5.70
C MET A 130 0.39 -8.37 7.09
N GLU A 131 0.05 -7.63 8.14
CA GLU A 131 0.24 -8.06 9.54
C GLU A 131 -0.60 -9.29 9.89
N SER A 132 -1.83 -9.42 9.38
CA SER A 132 -2.68 -10.61 9.58
C SER A 132 -2.10 -11.86 8.89
N GLN A 133 -1.34 -11.68 7.81
CA GLN A 133 -0.53 -12.73 7.20
C GLN A 133 0.83 -12.96 7.89
N ARG A 134 1.01 -12.44 9.12
CA ARG A 134 2.22 -12.56 9.94
C ARG A 134 3.46 -11.88 9.35
N VAL A 135 3.27 -10.93 8.43
CA VAL A 135 4.35 -10.08 7.95
C VAL A 135 4.47 -8.88 8.88
N LYS A 136 5.64 -8.72 9.52
CA LYS A 136 5.89 -7.55 10.38
C LYS A 136 6.07 -6.31 9.50
N VAL A 137 5.24 -5.29 9.70
CA VAL A 137 5.42 -3.97 9.07
C VAL A 137 6.06 -3.02 10.09
N LEU A 138 7.17 -2.40 9.72
CA LEU A 138 7.89 -1.42 10.55
C LEU A 138 7.31 -0.03 10.40
N GLU A 139 7.01 0.36 9.16
CA GLU A 139 6.53 1.69 8.82
C GLU A 139 5.71 1.65 7.53
N ASN A 140 4.79 2.63 7.41
CA ASN A 140 4.03 2.88 6.19
C ASN A 140 4.09 4.38 5.89
N ILE A 141 4.86 4.73 4.86
CA ILE A 141 5.22 6.11 4.52
C ILE A 141 4.38 6.55 3.31
N SER A 142 3.52 7.57 3.51
CA SER A 142 2.79 8.15 2.38
C SER A 142 3.69 9.00 1.49
N LEU A 143 3.66 8.71 0.18
CA LEU A 143 4.33 9.49 -0.85
C LEU A 143 3.47 10.66 -1.36
N ILE A 144 2.20 10.74 -0.96
CA ILE A 144 1.29 11.83 -1.29
C ILE A 144 0.97 12.58 0.00
N LYS A 145 1.60 13.76 0.16
CA LYS A 145 1.39 14.67 1.28
C LYS A 145 1.44 16.12 0.82
N PRO A 146 0.74 17.04 1.51
CA PRO A 146 0.73 18.46 1.14
C PRO A 146 2.11 19.12 1.12
N GLU A 147 3.04 18.65 1.96
CA GLU A 147 4.42 19.15 2.04
C GLU A 147 5.24 18.98 0.76
N TYR A 148 4.80 18.13 -0.18
CA TYR A 148 5.45 17.90 -1.47
C TYR A 148 4.88 18.76 -2.62
N TYR A 149 3.96 19.67 -2.32
CA TYR A 149 3.34 20.59 -3.28
C TYR A 149 3.69 22.03 -2.94
N THR A 150 3.76 22.88 -3.96
CA THR A 150 3.81 24.33 -3.72
C THR A 150 2.45 24.83 -3.25
N LYS A 151 2.40 26.03 -2.66
CA LYS A 151 1.13 26.62 -2.22
C LYS A 151 0.16 26.83 -3.38
N GLU A 152 0.68 27.24 -4.53
CA GLU A 152 -0.10 27.47 -5.75
C GLU A 152 -0.72 26.16 -6.26
N GLU A 153 0.04 25.06 -6.22
CA GLU A 153 -0.46 23.75 -6.59
C GLU A 153 -1.52 23.24 -5.61
N LEU A 154 -1.32 23.45 -4.30
CA LEU A 154 -2.32 23.10 -3.28
C LEU A 154 -3.63 23.85 -3.50
N GLU A 155 -3.59 25.13 -3.87
CA GLU A 155 -4.80 25.91 -4.18
C GLU A 155 -5.55 25.35 -5.42
N ILE A 156 -4.83 24.81 -6.40
CA ILE A 156 -5.39 24.24 -7.63
C ILE A 156 -5.94 22.84 -7.41
N PHE A 157 -5.18 21.97 -6.76
CA PHE A 157 -5.46 20.53 -6.69
C PHE A 157 -6.25 20.10 -5.47
N ARG A 158 -6.32 20.92 -4.41
CA ARG A 158 -7.08 20.54 -3.23
C ARG A 158 -8.57 20.47 -3.52
N PHE A 159 -9.25 19.53 -2.89
CA PHE A 159 -10.71 19.43 -2.93
C PHE A 159 -11.30 19.32 -1.51
N PRO A 160 -12.48 19.91 -1.26
CA PRO A 160 -13.12 19.80 0.05
C PRO A 160 -13.63 18.37 0.28
N ILE A 161 -13.32 17.81 1.45
CA ILE A 161 -13.83 16.48 1.83
C ILE A 161 -15.32 16.59 2.23
N PRO A 162 -16.22 15.81 1.61
CA PRO A 162 -17.64 15.85 1.95
C PRO A 162 -17.93 15.46 3.41
N SER A 163 -18.69 16.28 4.13
CA SER A 163 -18.98 16.13 5.57
C SER A 163 -19.77 14.87 5.96
N LYS A 164 -20.31 14.13 4.99
CA LYS A 164 -21.04 12.87 5.20
C LYS A 164 -20.21 11.78 5.89
N TYR A 165 -18.88 11.92 5.91
CA TYR A 165 -17.95 10.97 6.53
C TYR A 165 -17.35 11.46 7.86
N LYS A 166 -18.14 12.17 8.68
CA LYS A 166 -17.69 12.87 9.90
C LYS A 166 -16.68 12.11 10.76
N LYS A 167 -16.98 10.87 11.19
CA LYS A 167 -16.07 10.07 12.04
C LYS A 167 -14.74 9.72 11.36
N ARG A 168 -14.78 9.41 10.05
CA ARG A 168 -13.58 9.10 9.26
C ARG A 168 -12.72 10.35 9.09
N ILE A 169 -13.35 11.50 8.84
CA ILE A 169 -12.69 12.80 8.75
C ILE A 169 -12.05 13.16 10.09
N GLU A 170 -12.76 13.04 11.21
CA GLU A 170 -12.21 13.34 12.54
C GLU A 170 -10.98 12.49 12.86
N SER A 171 -11.04 11.19 12.57
CA SER A 171 -9.90 10.27 12.77
C SER A 171 -8.70 10.63 11.89
N TRP A 172 -8.95 10.89 10.60
CA TRP A 172 -7.92 11.28 9.65
C TRP A 172 -7.31 12.66 9.99
N MET A 173 -8.13 13.66 10.28
CA MET A 173 -7.68 15.01 10.67
C MET A 173 -6.85 15.00 11.95
N LYS A 174 -7.13 14.10 12.90
CA LYS A 174 -6.35 13.98 14.13
C LYS A 174 -4.91 13.54 13.86
N GLU A 175 -4.71 12.71 12.83
CA GLU A 175 -3.42 12.07 12.54
C GLU A 175 -2.65 12.81 11.45
N GLU A 176 -3.35 13.27 10.40
CA GLU A 176 -2.75 13.93 9.22
C GLU A 176 -2.92 15.45 9.24
N GLY A 177 -3.89 16.01 9.98
CA GLY A 177 -4.10 17.46 10.08
C GLY A 177 -4.75 18.13 8.85
N GLY A 178 -4.95 17.39 7.75
CA GLY A 178 -5.53 17.92 6.52
C GLY A 178 -4.61 18.91 5.82
N ILE A 179 -5.15 19.97 5.22
CA ILE A 179 -4.38 21.06 4.58
C ILE A 179 -4.76 22.36 5.26
N ASP A 180 -3.77 23.07 5.81
CA ASP A 180 -3.97 24.27 6.62
C ASP A 180 -4.97 24.06 7.79
N GLY A 181 -4.97 22.86 8.39
CA GLY A 181 -5.89 22.50 9.47
C GLY A 181 -7.34 22.29 9.04
N LYS A 182 -7.60 22.22 7.73
CA LYS A 182 -8.95 22.05 7.15
C LYS A 182 -9.07 20.71 6.43
N PRO A 183 -10.29 20.15 6.34
CA PRO A 183 -10.54 18.87 5.69
C PRO A 183 -10.56 19.03 4.16
N PHE A 184 -9.39 19.32 3.60
CA PHE A 184 -9.12 19.31 2.17
C PHE A 184 -8.22 18.13 1.84
N GLY A 185 -8.53 17.42 0.75
CA GLY A 185 -7.71 16.33 0.25
C GLY A 185 -7.03 16.66 -1.08
N ILE A 186 -6.15 15.77 -1.52
CA ILE A 186 -5.43 15.85 -2.81
C ILE A 186 -5.44 14.47 -3.46
N GLU A 187 -5.72 14.40 -4.75
CA GLU A 187 -5.64 13.14 -5.49
C GLU A 187 -4.17 12.77 -5.75
N ALA A 188 -3.83 11.49 -5.61
CA ALA A 188 -2.48 10.98 -5.89
C ALA A 188 -2.03 11.28 -7.33
N ASP A 189 -2.98 11.28 -8.28
CA ASP A 189 -2.71 11.56 -9.69
C ASP A 189 -2.43 13.04 -9.99
N SER A 190 -2.67 13.95 -9.05
CA SER A 190 -2.28 15.35 -9.20
C SER A 190 -0.76 15.57 -9.11
N MET A 191 -0.02 14.64 -8.51
CA MET A 191 1.44 14.71 -8.47
C MET A 191 2.06 14.28 -9.81
N PRO A 192 2.89 15.11 -10.45
CA PRO A 192 3.66 14.68 -11.61
C PRO A 192 4.54 13.47 -11.26
N LYS A 193 4.57 12.43 -12.12
CA LYS A 193 5.33 11.20 -11.84
C LYS A 193 6.84 11.43 -11.64
N ALA A 194 7.39 12.48 -12.24
CA ALA A 194 8.78 12.90 -12.01
C ALA A 194 9.01 13.33 -10.55
N ARG A 195 8.12 14.19 -10.00
CA ARG A 195 8.19 14.58 -8.59
C ARG A 195 7.91 13.41 -7.66
N LEU A 196 6.94 12.56 -8.00
CA LEU A 196 6.70 11.35 -7.21
C LEU A 196 7.93 10.45 -7.14
N ARG A 197 8.69 10.33 -8.23
CA ARG A 197 9.97 9.62 -8.25
C ARG A 197 11.01 10.29 -7.34
N GLU A 198 11.11 11.61 -7.34
CA GLU A 198 12.01 12.37 -6.46
C GLU A 198 11.66 12.17 -4.98
N VAL A 199 10.38 12.28 -4.63
CA VAL A 199 9.89 12.04 -3.26
C VAL A 199 10.17 10.60 -2.84
N LEU A 200 9.89 9.63 -3.71
CA LEU A 200 10.23 8.23 -3.43
C LEU A 200 11.73 8.06 -3.21
N ALA A 201 12.57 8.59 -4.09
CA ALA A 201 14.03 8.49 -3.98
C ALA A 201 14.53 9.06 -2.65
N GLU A 202 14.04 10.23 -2.23
CA GLU A 202 14.38 10.83 -0.93
C GLU A 202 13.95 9.93 0.24
N LYS A 203 12.72 9.41 0.22
CA LYS A 203 12.16 8.65 1.34
C LYS A 203 12.65 7.21 1.40
N ILE A 204 13.03 6.61 0.27
CA ILE A 204 13.50 5.23 0.20
C ILE A 204 14.98 5.11 0.57
N GLU A 205 15.78 6.14 0.32
CA GLU A 205 17.24 6.15 0.52
C GLU A 205 17.69 5.62 1.90
N PRO A 206 17.07 6.00 3.04
CA PRO A 206 17.48 5.50 4.35
C PRO A 206 17.31 3.98 4.52
N PHE A 207 16.50 3.36 3.68
CA PHE A 207 16.14 1.94 3.75
C PHE A 207 16.85 1.09 2.72
N LEU A 208 17.49 1.68 1.70
CA LEU A 208 18.19 0.89 0.69
C LEU A 208 19.37 0.12 1.31
N GLU A 209 19.54 -1.13 0.90
CA GLU A 209 20.75 -1.86 1.23
C GLU A 209 21.95 -1.13 0.62
N LYS A 210 22.87 -0.70 1.48
CA LYS A 210 24.17 -0.20 1.03
C LYS A 210 24.89 -1.40 0.44
N GLY A 211 24.97 -1.46 -0.88
CA GLY A 211 25.63 -2.55 -1.58
C GLY A 211 27.00 -2.83 -0.96
N GLU A 212 27.30 -4.09 -0.73
CA GLU A 212 28.69 -4.48 -0.48
C GLU A 212 29.52 -3.95 -1.66
N GLU A 213 30.44 -3.03 -1.39
CA GLU A 213 31.54 -2.78 -2.32
C GLU A 213 32.13 -4.14 -2.63
N LYS A 214 31.93 -4.61 -3.88
CA LYS A 214 32.65 -5.77 -4.39
C LYS A 214 34.12 -5.46 -4.14
N LYS A 215 34.70 -6.09 -3.12
CA LYS A 215 36.14 -6.23 -2.98
C LYS A 215 36.56 -6.97 -4.24
N ASP A 216 36.94 -6.19 -5.25
CA ASP A 216 37.68 -6.66 -6.39
C ASP A 216 38.91 -7.34 -5.79
N LYS A 217 38.88 -8.67 -5.75
CA LYS A 217 40.05 -9.48 -5.44
C LYS A 217 40.98 -9.27 -6.63
N GLY A 218 41.67 -8.13 -6.58
CA GLY A 218 42.71 -7.77 -7.51
C GLY A 218 43.64 -8.96 -7.64
N ARG A 219 43.79 -9.39 -8.89
CA ARG A 219 44.90 -10.20 -9.38
C ARG A 219 46.21 -9.64 -8.81
N GLY A 220 46.68 -10.24 -7.72
CA GLY A 220 48.06 -10.11 -7.24
C GLY A 220 48.85 -11.31 -7.72
N GLY A 221 49.47 -11.19 -8.89
CA GLY A 221 50.46 -12.16 -9.35
C GLY A 221 51.78 -12.04 -8.59
N ARG A 222 52.57 -13.11 -8.72
CA ARG A 222 54.02 -13.26 -8.46
C ARG A 222 54.46 -13.48 -7.01
N GLY A 223 54.71 -14.76 -6.74
CA GLY A 223 55.86 -15.27 -5.99
C GLY A 223 56.31 -16.53 -6.70
#